data_AF-A0A9J7HXQ6-F1
#
_entry.id   AF-A0A9J7HXQ6-F1
#
_cell.length_a   1.000
_cell.length_b   1.000
_cell.length_c   1.000
_cell.angle_alpha   90.00
_cell.angle_beta   90.00
_cell.angle_gamma   90.00
#
_symmetry.space_group_name_H-M   'P 1'
#
loop_
_entity.id
_entity.type
_entity.pdbx_description
1 polymer ?
#
loop_
_entity_poly.entity_id
_entity_poly.type
_entity_poly.pdbx_seq_one_letter_code
_entity_poly.pdbx_strand_id
1 'polypeptide(L)'
;MEGLNESIGNGTFPITAVSPPLGPETIVVPVIFGIILFTGVLGNCVSIYIVVKFGRMRTVTNHYVLNLSVTDLAFLLCCVPFTAAVFSTATWRFGTIMCKVVFYFMQATVQATCLTLTALSVDRYLAIVYPLESRKLRTTRVAIWANTCIWTGSLLLSLPVAVYREVVEMYWFGTQYYCMEVWPSKTWERAYMIYTVLIRKLR
;
A
#
# COMPACT_ATOMS: atom_id res chain seq x y z
N MET A 1 -49.54 -10.21 22.75
CA MET A 1 -49.80 -9.04 21.92
C MET A 1 -48.63 -8.97 20.96
N GLU A 2 -48.66 -9.82 19.92
CA GLU A 2 -49.02 -9.43 18.54
C GLU A 2 -47.96 -8.49 17.96
N GLY A 3 -47.22 -8.78 16.89
CA GLY A 3 -47.43 -9.70 15.78
C GLY A 3 -47.07 -8.91 14.52
N LEU A 4 -46.02 -9.33 13.79
CA LEU A 4 -45.84 -8.96 12.39
C LEU A 4 -45.56 -10.25 11.62
N ASN A 5 -46.64 -10.75 11.02
CA ASN A 5 -46.66 -11.72 9.96
C ASN A 5 -46.00 -11.11 8.71
N GLU A 6 -44.94 -11.73 8.21
CA GLU A 6 -44.74 -11.84 6.76
C GLU A 6 -44.66 -13.32 6.40
N SER A 7 -45.72 -13.80 5.76
CA SER A 7 -45.83 -15.10 5.15
C SER A 7 -44.87 -15.19 3.95
N ILE A 8 -43.70 -15.79 4.14
CA ILE A 8 -42.88 -16.29 3.03
C ILE A 8 -43.21 -17.77 2.88
N GLY A 9 -43.82 -18.10 1.73
CA GLY A 9 -44.37 -19.41 1.43
C GLY A 9 -43.38 -20.56 1.56
N ASN A 10 -43.95 -21.75 1.74
CA ASN A 10 -43.28 -23.05 1.73
C ASN A 10 -42.34 -23.20 0.52
N GLY A 11 -41.10 -22.80 0.75
CA GLY A 11 -39.93 -23.23 0.02
C GLY A 11 -38.83 -23.32 1.08
N THR A 12 -38.52 -24.53 1.53
CA THR A 12 -37.22 -24.80 2.14
C THR A 12 -36.18 -24.51 1.06
N PHE A 13 -35.75 -23.25 0.95
CA PHE A 13 -34.51 -22.93 0.28
C PHE A 13 -33.44 -23.65 1.08
N PRO A 14 -32.72 -24.63 0.51
CA PRO A 14 -31.56 -25.13 1.20
C PRO A 14 -30.64 -23.91 1.41
N ILE A 15 -30.20 -23.68 2.64
CA ILE A 15 -29.02 -22.86 2.91
C ILE A 15 -27.82 -23.65 2.37
N THR A 16 -27.78 -23.88 1.06
CA THR A 16 -26.52 -24.06 0.39
C THR A 16 -25.83 -22.71 0.55
N ALA A 17 -24.61 -22.73 1.08
CA ALA A 17 -23.72 -21.58 1.00
C ALA A 17 -23.50 -21.31 -0.50
N VAL A 18 -24.40 -20.54 -1.11
CA VAL A 18 -24.28 -20.09 -2.49
C VAL A 18 -23.08 -19.17 -2.44
N SER A 19 -21.91 -19.61 -2.89
CA SER A 19 -20.76 -18.72 -3.05
C SER A 19 -21.19 -17.51 -3.88
N PRO A 20 -20.77 -16.28 -3.54
CA PRO A 20 -21.06 -15.12 -4.39
C PRO A 20 -20.63 -15.45 -5.83
N PRO A 21 -21.33 -14.95 -6.87
CA PRO A 21 -20.89 -15.19 -8.24
C PRO A 21 -19.47 -14.64 -8.40
N LEU A 22 -18.49 -15.53 -8.50
CA LEU A 22 -17.10 -15.15 -8.78
C LEU A 22 -17.10 -14.62 -10.22
N GLY A 23 -16.95 -13.30 -10.36
CA GLY A 23 -16.75 -12.70 -11.66
C GLY A 23 -15.32 -12.95 -12.16
N PRO A 24 -15.02 -12.51 -13.40
CA PRO A 24 -13.71 -12.69 -14.00
C PRO A 24 -12.57 -12.06 -13.17
N GLU A 25 -12.86 -11.10 -12.29
CA GLU A 25 -11.90 -10.45 -11.40
C GLU A 25 -11.15 -11.43 -10.50
N THR A 26 -11.77 -12.53 -10.10
CA THR A 26 -11.18 -13.54 -9.20
C THR A 26 -10.02 -14.30 -9.84
N ILE A 27 -9.93 -14.30 -11.17
CA ILE A 27 -8.85 -14.90 -11.95
C ILE A 27 -7.96 -13.81 -12.55
N VAL A 28 -8.56 -12.79 -13.16
CA VAL A 28 -7.83 -11.73 -13.89
C VAL A 28 -6.95 -10.92 -12.95
N VAL A 29 -7.46 -10.50 -11.77
CA VAL A 29 -6.70 -9.63 -10.86
C VAL A 29 -5.48 -10.34 -10.27
N PRO A 30 -5.59 -11.58 -9.74
CA PRO A 30 -4.43 -12.32 -9.24
C PRO A 30 -3.39 -12.61 -10.32
N VAL A 31 -3.80 -12.90 -11.56
CA VAL A 31 -2.87 -13.09 -12.68
C VAL A 31 -2.07 -11.81 -12.96
N ILE A 32 -2.75 -10.66 -13.02
CA ILE A 32 -2.10 -9.35 -13.20
C ILE A 32 -1.14 -9.07 -12.05
N PHE A 33 -1.56 -9.30 -10.80
CA PHE A 33 -0.69 -9.13 -9.65
C PHE A 33 0.50 -10.10 -9.64
N GLY A 34 0.35 -11.32 -10.14
CA GLY A 34 1.45 -12.24 -10.36
C GLY A 34 2.47 -11.70 -11.36
N ILE A 35 2.01 -11.12 -12.46
CA ILE A 35 2.88 -10.48 -13.47
C ILE A 35 3.60 -9.27 -12.85
N ILE A 36 2.87 -8.41 -12.13
CA ILE A 36 3.44 -7.23 -11.45
C ILE A 36 4.48 -7.65 -10.40
N LEU A 37 4.18 -8.69 -9.62
CA LEU A 37 5.10 -9.24 -8.63
C LEU A 37 6.38 -9.74 -9.30
N PHE A 38 6.25 -10.57 -10.33
CA PHE A 38 7.40 -11.15 -11.03
C PHE A 38 8.26 -10.07 -11.71
N THR A 39 7.64 -9.25 -12.55
CA THR A 39 8.36 -8.21 -13.31
C THR A 39 8.93 -7.13 -12.39
N GLY A 40 8.18 -6.74 -11.36
CA GLY A 40 8.61 -5.77 -10.36
C GLY A 40 9.77 -6.27 -9.50
N VAL A 41 9.72 -7.52 -9.03
CA VAL A 41 10.83 -8.11 -8.26
C VAL A 41 12.06 -8.23 -9.14
N LEU A 42 11.93 -8.76 -10.36
CA LEU A 42 13.03 -8.88 -11.30
C LEU A 42 13.67 -7.51 -11.59
N GLY A 43 12.85 -6.52 -11.94
CA GLY A 43 13.30 -5.17 -12.27
C GLY A 43 14.04 -4.50 -11.10
N ASN A 44 13.45 -4.52 -9.91
CA ASN A 44 14.07 -3.89 -8.74
C ASN A 44 15.34 -4.63 -8.28
N CYS A 45 15.39 -5.96 -8.37
CA CYS A 45 16.61 -6.74 -8.13
C CYS A 45 17.72 -6.37 -9.12
N VAL A 46 17.40 -6.22 -10.40
CA VAL A 46 18.34 -5.76 -11.43
C VAL A 46 18.83 -4.35 -11.13
N SER A 47 17.94 -3.43 -10.72
CA SER A 47 18.33 -2.07 -10.32
C SER A 47 19.31 -2.07 -9.14
N ILE A 48 19.05 -2.85 -8.09
CA ILE A 48 19.97 -3.02 -6.97
C ILE A 48 21.30 -3.59 -7.45
N TYR A 49 21.26 -4.66 -8.26
CA TYR A 49 22.47 -5.30 -8.79
C TYR A 49 23.33 -4.31 -9.59
N ILE A 50 22.72 -3.53 -10.50
CA ILE A 50 23.44 -2.55 -11.31
C ILE A 50 24.09 -1.48 -10.43
N VAL A 51 23.36 -0.94 -9.45
CA VAL A 51 23.91 0.09 -8.57
C VAL A 51 25.04 -0.45 -7.69
N VAL A 52 24.91 -1.67 -7.17
CA VAL A 52 25.95 -2.29 -6.34
C VAL A 52 27.19 -2.66 -7.17
N LYS A 53 27.00 -3.21 -8.38
CA LYS A 53 28.08 -3.72 -9.22
C LYS A 53 28.79 -2.63 -10.02
N PHE A 54 28.03 -1.69 -10.58
CA PHE A 54 28.53 -0.69 -11.53
C PHE A 54 28.45 0.75 -11.00
N GLY A 55 27.91 0.97 -9.79
CA GLY A 55 27.91 2.26 -9.11
C GLY A 55 29.30 2.65 -8.62
N ARG A 56 30.22 2.91 -9.55
CA ARG A 56 31.65 3.20 -9.30
C ARG A 56 31.89 4.50 -8.52
N MET A 57 30.83 5.27 -8.25
CA MET A 57 30.80 6.37 -7.29
C MET A 57 29.54 6.23 -6.44
N ARG A 58 29.65 6.23 -5.10
CA ARG A 58 28.51 6.26 -4.15
C ARG A 58 27.83 7.64 -4.18
N THR A 59 27.24 7.98 -5.33
CA THR A 59 26.55 9.25 -5.55
C THR A 59 25.25 9.30 -4.77
N VAL A 60 24.79 10.51 -4.44
CA VAL A 60 23.49 10.75 -3.79
C VAL A 60 22.34 10.08 -4.54
N THR A 61 22.36 10.15 -5.87
CA THR A 61 21.36 9.48 -6.69
C THR A 61 21.34 7.97 -6.51
N ASN A 62 22.50 7.32 -6.39
CA ASN A 62 22.56 5.86 -6.18
C ASN A 62 21.89 5.47 -4.87
N HIS A 63 21.95 6.31 -3.82
CA HIS A 63 21.21 6.08 -2.58
C HIS A 63 19.70 6.18 -2.77
N TYR A 64 19.21 7.17 -3.53
CA TYR A 64 17.77 7.27 -3.83
C TYR A 64 17.27 6.11 -4.70
N VAL A 65 18.04 5.67 -5.70
CA VAL A 65 17.69 4.52 -6.54
C VAL A 65 17.65 3.22 -5.72
N LEU A 66 18.62 3.01 -4.83
CA LEU A 66 18.60 1.86 -3.91
C LEU A 66 17.40 1.93 -2.97
N ASN A 67 17.10 3.10 -2.40
CA ASN A 67 15.95 3.25 -1.52
C ASN A 67 14.63 2.97 -2.24
N LEU A 68 14.47 3.48 -3.46
CA LEU A 68 13.31 3.22 -4.31
C LEU A 68 13.15 1.72 -4.56
N SER A 69 14.23 1.05 -4.96
CA SER A 69 14.20 -0.38 -5.25
C SER A 69 13.85 -1.22 -4.01
N VAL A 70 14.38 -0.86 -2.84
CA VAL A 70 14.05 -1.53 -1.57
C VAL A 70 12.60 -1.29 -1.17
N THR A 71 12.10 -0.07 -1.33
CA THR A 71 10.71 0.28 -1.01
C THR A 71 9.73 -0.48 -1.90
N ASP A 72 10.03 -0.57 -3.19
CA ASP A 72 9.21 -1.28 -4.16
C ASP A 72 9.23 -2.79 -3.90
N LEU A 73 10.40 -3.39 -3.61
CA LEU A 73 10.47 -4.80 -3.20
C LEU A 73 9.66 -5.07 -1.92
N ALA A 74 9.74 -4.17 -0.94
CA ALA A 74 8.98 -4.32 0.29
C ALA A 74 7.46 -4.25 0.04
N PHE A 75 7.00 -3.32 -0.80
CA PHE A 75 5.59 -3.27 -1.23
C PHE A 75 5.17 -4.54 -1.97
N LEU A 76 5.96 -4.96 -2.96
CA LEU A 76 5.68 -6.12 -3.79
C LEU A 76 5.59 -7.39 -2.96
N LEU A 77 6.55 -7.64 -2.06
CA LEU A 77 6.59 -8.88 -1.29
C LEU A 77 5.59 -8.88 -0.12
N CYS A 78 5.38 -7.75 0.53
CA CYS A 78 4.56 -7.68 1.75
C CYS A 78 3.09 -7.32 1.52
N CYS A 79 2.72 -6.74 0.37
CA CYS A 79 1.36 -6.23 0.15
C CYS A 79 0.63 -6.93 -1.02
N VAL A 80 1.34 -7.20 -2.12
CA VAL A 80 0.71 -7.73 -3.34
C VAL A 80 0.15 -9.15 -3.16
N PRO A 81 0.83 -10.11 -2.51
CA PRO A 81 0.30 -11.46 -2.32
C PRO A 81 -1.00 -11.47 -1.50
N PHE A 82 -1.06 -10.66 -0.44
CA PHE A 82 -2.25 -10.56 0.40
C PHE A 82 -3.42 -9.92 -0.35
N THR A 83 -3.14 -8.87 -1.13
CA THR A 83 -4.15 -8.25 -1.99
C THR A 83 -4.67 -9.26 -3.02
N ALA A 84 -3.78 -9.98 -3.71
CA ALA A 84 -4.16 -11.02 -4.67
C ALA A 84 -5.04 -12.12 -4.04
N ALA A 85 -4.67 -12.59 -2.85
CA ALA A 85 -5.45 -13.60 -2.13
C ALA A 85 -6.87 -13.13 -1.79
N VAL A 86 -7.05 -11.85 -1.44
CA VAL A 86 -8.39 -11.28 -1.18
C VAL A 86 -9.24 -11.27 -2.44
N PHE A 87 -8.67 -10.94 -3.61
CA PHE A 87 -9.39 -11.01 -4.88
C PHE A 87 -9.74 -12.45 -5.29
N SER A 88 -8.89 -13.43 -4.99
CA SER A 88 -9.19 -14.85 -5.27
C SER A 88 -10.24 -15.45 -4.34
N THR A 89 -10.22 -15.07 -3.06
CA THR A 89 -11.08 -15.69 -2.04
C THR A 89 -12.34 -14.89 -1.72
N ALA A 90 -12.43 -13.66 -2.23
CA ALA A 90 -13.47 -12.67 -1.91
C ALA A 90 -13.60 -12.34 -0.41
N THR A 91 -12.64 -12.76 0.43
CA THR A 91 -12.70 -12.58 1.88
C THR A 91 -11.33 -12.48 2.55
N TRP A 92 -11.25 -11.69 3.62
CA TRP A 92 -10.03 -11.49 4.40
C TRP A 92 -9.86 -12.58 5.47
N ARG A 93 -8.92 -13.52 5.27
CA ARG A 93 -8.69 -14.63 6.21
C ARG A 93 -7.47 -14.49 7.13
N PHE A 94 -6.72 -13.39 7.02
CA PHE A 94 -5.43 -13.22 7.71
C PHE A 94 -5.55 -12.61 9.12
N GLY A 95 -6.77 -12.31 9.57
CA GLY A 95 -7.04 -11.70 10.87
C GLY A 95 -6.75 -10.20 10.94
N THR A 96 -7.10 -9.59 12.07
CA THR A 96 -7.05 -8.13 12.28
C THR A 96 -5.63 -7.56 12.26
N ILE A 97 -4.66 -8.27 12.87
CA ILE A 97 -3.28 -7.80 12.93
C ILE A 97 -2.71 -7.65 11.52
N MET A 98 -2.87 -8.66 10.66
CA MET A 98 -2.41 -8.57 9.28
C MET A 98 -3.18 -7.52 8.48
N CYS A 99 -4.48 -7.34 8.72
CA CYS A 99 -5.27 -6.28 8.09
C CYS A 99 -4.66 -4.90 8.38
N LYS A 100 -4.32 -4.63 9.64
CA LYS A 100 -3.66 -3.38 10.03
C LYS A 100 -2.26 -3.26 9.43
N VAL A 101 -1.43 -4.29 9.56
CA VAL A 101 -0.02 -4.26 9.12
C VAL A 101 0.09 -4.13 7.60
N VAL A 102 -0.63 -4.94 6.83
CA VAL A 102 -0.53 -4.94 5.36
C VAL A 102 -0.91 -3.59 4.79
N PHE A 103 -2.06 -3.03 5.20
CA PHE A 103 -2.53 -1.76 4.66
C PHE A 103 -1.75 -0.56 5.21
N TYR A 104 -1.28 -0.61 6.46
CA TYR A 104 -0.36 0.38 7.00
C TYR A 104 0.94 0.42 6.19
N PHE A 105 1.53 -0.75 5.95
CA PHE A 105 2.79 -0.85 5.23
C PHE A 105 2.62 -0.47 3.75
N MET A 106 1.53 -0.90 3.12
CA MET A 106 1.13 -0.49 1.77
C MET A 106 1.09 1.04 1.63
N GLN A 107 0.43 1.71 2.59
CA GLN A 107 0.33 3.16 2.60
C GLN A 107 1.70 3.83 2.86
N ALA A 108 2.51 3.27 3.76
CA ALA A 108 3.83 3.80 4.08
C ALA A 108 4.81 3.67 2.91
N THR A 109 4.86 2.52 2.24
CA THR A 109 5.75 2.30 1.08
C THR A 109 5.35 3.18 -0.10
N VAL A 110 4.06 3.35 -0.37
CA VAL A 110 3.59 4.25 -1.45
C VAL A 110 4.00 5.70 -1.18
N GLN A 111 3.91 6.16 0.07
CA GLN A 111 4.38 7.49 0.44
C GLN A 111 5.91 7.63 0.34
N ALA A 112 6.65 6.64 0.83
CA ALA A 112 8.11 6.63 0.78
C ALA A 112 8.63 6.63 -0.67
N THR A 113 8.03 5.86 -1.56
CA THR A 113 8.34 5.86 -3.00
C THR A 113 8.13 7.25 -3.61
N CYS A 114 7.00 7.90 -3.33
CA CYS A 114 6.74 9.24 -3.87
C CYS A 114 7.70 10.30 -3.36
N LEU A 115 7.94 10.36 -2.04
CA LEU A 115 8.88 11.30 -1.48
C LEU A 115 10.31 11.06 -1.98
N THR A 116 10.68 9.79 -2.21
CA THR A 116 11.98 9.42 -2.81
C THR A 116 12.08 9.91 -4.25
N LEU A 117 11.02 9.73 -5.06
CA LEU A 117 10.98 10.23 -6.44
C LEU A 117 11.05 11.76 -6.49
N THR A 118 10.37 12.46 -5.58
CA THR A 118 10.48 13.92 -5.43
C THR A 118 11.90 14.33 -5.07
N ALA A 119 12.52 13.69 -4.06
CA ALA A 119 13.89 13.98 -3.65
C ALA A 119 14.90 13.71 -4.77
N LEU A 120 14.71 12.62 -5.54
CA LEU A 120 15.50 12.30 -6.72
C LEU A 120 15.35 13.37 -7.81
N SER A 121 14.12 13.85 -8.03
CA SER A 121 13.84 14.90 -9.01
C SER A 121 14.50 16.23 -8.62
N VAL A 122 14.45 16.58 -7.34
CA VAL A 122 15.15 17.76 -6.78
C VAL A 122 16.67 17.60 -6.89
N ASP A 123 17.24 16.44 -6.56
CA ASP A 123 18.68 16.16 -6.74
C ASP A 123 19.12 16.40 -8.18
N ARG A 124 18.32 15.91 -9.14
CA ARG A 124 18.59 16.06 -10.57
C ARG A 124 18.46 17.49 -11.03
N TYR A 125 17.43 18.21 -10.58
CA TYR A 125 17.26 19.62 -10.85
C TYR A 125 18.45 20.46 -10.34
N LEU A 126 18.86 20.27 -9.10
CA LEU A 126 20.00 20.98 -8.50
C LEU A 126 21.32 20.69 -9.23
N ALA A 127 21.53 19.43 -9.65
CA ALA A 127 22.72 19.04 -10.38
C ALA A 127 22.86 19.75 -11.73
N ILE A 128 21.74 20.02 -12.41
CA ILE A 128 21.70 20.60 -13.75
C ILE A 128 21.73 22.14 -13.67
N VAL A 129 20.89 22.73 -12.82
CA VAL A 129 20.69 24.18 -12.77
C VAL A 129 21.74 24.89 -11.90
N TYR A 130 22.20 24.24 -10.83
CA TYR A 130 23.13 24.83 -9.86
C TYR A 130 24.36 23.94 -9.61
N PRO A 131 25.22 23.69 -10.63
CA PRO A 131 26.29 22.68 -10.56
C PRO A 131 27.33 22.94 -9.45
N LEU A 132 27.65 24.20 -9.13
CA LEU A 132 28.62 24.54 -8.08
C LEU A 132 28.01 24.49 -6.68
N GLU A 133 26.84 25.08 -6.48
CA GLU A 133 26.17 25.10 -5.18
C GLU A 133 25.62 23.73 -4.78
N SER A 134 25.14 22.94 -5.75
CA SER A 134 24.63 21.60 -5.50
C SER A 134 25.71 20.66 -4.94
N ARG A 135 27.00 20.93 -5.15
CA ARG A 135 28.09 20.10 -4.58
C ARG A 135 28.07 20.07 -3.05
N LYS A 136 27.58 21.13 -2.39
CA LYS A 136 27.43 21.21 -0.93
C LYS A 136 26.22 20.44 -0.41
N LEU A 137 25.14 20.41 -1.20
CA LEU A 137 23.87 19.76 -0.84
C LEU A 137 23.85 18.27 -1.22
N ARG A 138 24.52 17.90 -2.31
CA ARG A 138 24.57 16.55 -2.87
C ARG A 138 25.65 15.71 -2.20
N THR A 139 25.54 15.56 -0.88
CA THR A 139 26.41 14.70 -0.09
C THR A 139 25.69 13.43 0.37
N THR A 140 26.43 12.33 0.53
CA THR A 140 25.89 11.06 1.04
C THR A 140 25.20 11.23 2.39
N ARG A 141 25.71 12.11 3.26
CA ARG A 141 25.11 12.38 4.57
C ARG A 141 23.72 12.99 4.44
N VAL A 142 23.56 13.98 3.57
CA VAL A 142 22.25 14.60 3.28
C VAL A 142 21.29 13.57 2.67
N ALA A 143 21.77 12.72 1.76
CA ALA A 143 20.94 11.66 1.17
C ALA A 143 20.44 10.64 2.19
N ILE A 144 21.31 10.19 3.11
CA ILE A 144 20.94 9.28 4.20
C ILE A 144 19.93 9.95 5.12
N TRP A 145 20.19 11.20 5.53
CA TRP A 145 19.29 11.94 6.41
C TRP A 145 17.92 12.16 5.76
N ALA A 146 17.89 12.59 4.49
CA ALA A 146 16.66 12.72 3.71
C ALA A 146 15.90 11.39 3.67
N ASN A 147 16.60 10.27 3.43
CA ASN A 147 15.96 8.96 3.42
C ASN A 147 15.35 8.58 4.79
N THR A 148 16.07 8.83 5.88
CA THR A 148 15.56 8.60 7.23
C THR A 148 14.32 9.45 7.51
N CYS A 149 14.32 10.72 7.09
CA CYS A 149 13.16 11.60 7.21
C CYS A 149 11.98 11.11 6.36
N ILE A 150 12.23 10.64 5.13
CA ILE A 150 11.20 10.09 4.25
C ILE A 150 10.54 8.88 4.91
N TRP A 151 11.32 7.92 5.41
CA TRP A 151 10.77 6.74 6.07
C TRP A 151 10.00 7.09 7.33
N THR A 152 10.59 7.91 8.20
CA THR A 152 9.95 8.33 9.46
C THR A 152 8.65 9.07 9.18
N GLY A 153 8.67 10.04 8.26
CA GLY A 153 7.49 10.78 7.84
C GLY A 153 6.43 9.87 7.24
N SER A 154 6.80 8.95 6.35
CA SER A 154 5.85 8.02 5.69
C SER A 154 5.18 7.08 6.69
N LEU A 155 5.93 6.57 7.68
CA LEU A 155 5.41 5.73 8.75
C LEU A 155 4.45 6.52 9.66
N LEU A 156 4.87 7.71 10.11
CA LEU A 156 4.03 8.58 10.94
C LEU A 156 2.72 8.96 10.22
N LEU A 157 2.81 9.33 8.94
CA LEU A 157 1.65 9.71 8.15
C LEU A 157 0.72 8.53 7.84
N SER A 158 1.21 7.29 7.96
CA SER A 158 0.41 6.09 7.73
C SER A 158 -0.31 5.60 9.00
N LEU A 159 0.03 6.14 10.19
CA LEU A 159 -0.54 5.71 11.47
C LEU A 159 -2.08 5.66 11.51
N PRO A 160 -2.82 6.63 10.94
CA PRO A 160 -4.29 6.55 10.95
C PRO A 160 -4.82 5.28 10.28
N VAL A 161 -4.15 4.77 9.24
CA VAL A 161 -4.55 3.51 8.59
C VAL A 161 -4.46 2.34 9.55
N ALA A 162 -3.42 2.28 10.39
CA ALA A 162 -3.26 1.22 11.38
C ALA A 162 -4.29 1.32 12.52
N VAL A 163 -4.71 2.54 12.87
CA VAL A 163 -5.69 2.79 13.95
C VAL A 163 -7.10 2.44 13.50
N TYR A 164 -7.49 2.88 12.31
CA TYR A 164 -8.89 2.83 11.86
C TYR A 164 -9.24 1.62 11.00
N ARG A 165 -8.26 0.79 10.58
CA ARG A 165 -8.60 -0.46 9.89
C ARG A 165 -8.94 -1.58 10.85
N GLU A 166 -10.08 -2.20 10.61
CA GLU A 166 -10.54 -3.36 11.35
C GLU A 166 -11.07 -4.42 10.39
N VAL A 167 -11.15 -5.67 10.89
CA VAL A 167 -11.84 -6.75 10.18
C VAL A 167 -13.30 -6.73 10.63
N VAL A 168 -14.20 -6.59 9.67
CA VAL A 168 -15.65 -6.57 9.89
C VAL A 168 -16.25 -7.84 9.30
N GLU A 169 -17.12 -8.48 10.06
CA GLU A 169 -17.95 -9.58 9.60
C GLU A 169 -19.20 -9.03 8.89
N MET A 170 -19.46 -9.52 7.68
CA MET A 170 -20.67 -9.18 6.93
C MET A 170 -21.34 -10.44 6.40
N TYR A 171 -22.66 -10.44 6.38
CA TYR A 171 -23.46 -11.54 5.87
C TYR A 171 -23.90 -11.23 4.43
N TRP A 172 -23.12 -11.72 3.46
CA TRP A 172 -23.43 -11.59 2.04
C TRP A 172 -23.13 -12.93 1.38
N PHE A 173 -24.19 -13.71 1.08
CA PHE A 173 -24.03 -15.08 0.58
C PHE A 173 -23.25 -16.01 1.54
N GLY A 174 -23.47 -15.82 2.86
CA GLY A 174 -22.74 -16.47 3.95
C GLY A 174 -21.87 -15.48 4.73
N THR A 175 -21.19 -15.97 5.77
CA THR A 175 -20.28 -15.15 6.59
C THR A 175 -19.00 -14.83 5.81
N GLN A 176 -18.74 -13.55 5.59
CA GLN A 176 -17.53 -13.04 4.96
C GLN A 176 -16.85 -12.01 5.85
N TYR A 177 -15.53 -11.99 5.82
CA TYR A 177 -14.70 -11.03 6.54
C TYR A 177 -14.11 -10.01 5.57
N TYR A 178 -14.19 -8.72 5.89
CA TYR A 178 -13.62 -7.62 5.11
C TYR A 178 -12.69 -6.78 5.97
N CYS A 179 -11.52 -6.45 5.42
CA CYS A 179 -10.61 -5.48 6.03
C CYS A 179 -10.96 -4.08 5.52
N MET A 180 -11.57 -3.24 6.35
CA MET A 180 -12.06 -1.91 5.96
C MET A 180 -11.81 -0.86 7.05
N GLU A 181 -11.95 0.41 6.68
CA GLU A 181 -11.83 1.52 7.61
C GLU A 181 -13.13 1.63 8.43
N VAL A 182 -13.01 1.59 9.75
CA VAL A 182 -14.11 1.70 10.71
C VAL A 182 -13.91 2.97 11.53
N TRP A 183 -14.79 3.94 11.31
CA TRP A 183 -14.71 5.26 11.93
C TRP A 183 -15.60 5.33 13.18
N PRO A 184 -15.07 5.81 14.32
CA PRO A 184 -15.87 5.94 15.54
C PRO A 184 -16.93 7.04 15.46
N SER A 185 -16.73 8.05 14.61
CA SER A 185 -17.74 9.08 14.35
C SER A 185 -17.56 9.75 12.98
N LYS A 186 -18.61 10.40 12.47
CA LYS A 186 -18.54 11.19 11.21
C LYS A 186 -17.52 12.33 11.27
N THR A 187 -17.22 12.85 12.46
CA THR A 187 -16.18 13.88 12.63
C THR A 187 -14.80 13.31 12.33
N TRP A 188 -14.49 12.11 12.83
CA TRP A 188 -13.21 11.43 12.55
C TRP A 188 -13.08 11.03 11.09
N GLU A 189 -14.17 10.54 10.49
CA GLU A 189 -14.24 10.24 9.07
C GLU A 189 -13.91 11.48 8.21
N ARG A 190 -14.55 12.62 8.49
CA ARG A 190 -14.28 13.90 7.81
C ARG A 190 -12.86 14.39 8.06
N ALA A 191 -12.36 14.29 9.29
CA ALA A 191 -11.01 14.68 9.63
C ALA A 191 -9.96 13.86 8.86
N TYR A 192 -10.17 12.54 8.75
CA TYR A 192 -9.31 11.67 7.95
C TYR A 192 -9.40 11.95 6.45
N MET A 193 -10.59 12.21 5.92
CA MET A 193 -10.74 12.65 4.52
C MET A 193 -9.97 13.95 4.26
N ILE A 194 -10.09 14.96 5.14
CA ILE A 194 -9.34 16.21 5.02
C ILE A 194 -7.84 15.94 5.11
N TYR A 195 -7.40 15.16 6.09
CA TYR A 195 -6.02 14.75 6.28
C TYR A 195 -5.42 14.07 5.04
N THR A 196 -6.12 13.08 4.48
CA THR A 196 -5.67 12.36 3.28
C THR A 196 -5.67 13.26 2.05
N VAL A 197 -6.63 14.18 1.91
CA VAL A 197 -6.64 15.18 0.83
C VAL A 197 -5.47 16.15 0.95
N LEU A 198 -5.15 16.63 2.16
CA LEU A 198 -4.00 17.51 2.38
C LEU A 198 -2.70 16.81 2.02
N ILE A 199 -2.52 15.56 2.45
CA ILE A 199 -1.36 14.74 2.09
C ILE A 199 -1.29 14.50 0.59
N ARG A 200 -2.42 14.19 -0.07
CA ARG A 200 -2.49 14.00 -1.52
C ARG A 200 -2.27 15.29 -2.30
N LYS A 201 -2.54 16.47 -1.72
CA LYS A 201 -2.27 17.79 -2.31
C LYS A 201 -0.83 18.28 -2.08
N LEU A 202 -0.15 17.75 -1.07
CA LEU A 202 1.29 17.93 -0.82
C LEU A 202 2.16 17.02 -1.70
N ARG A 203 1.55 16.11 -2.47
CA ARG A 203 2.16 15.21 -3.46
C ARG A 203 2.20 15.86 -4.84
#